data_AF-A0A1H4JPM1-F1
#
_entry.id   AF-A0A1H4JPM1-F1
#
_cell.length_a   1.000
_cell.length_b   1.000
_cell.length_c   1.000
_cell.angle_alpha   90.00
_cell.angle_beta   90.00
_cell.angle_gamma   90.00
#
_symmetry.space_group_name_H-M   'P 1'
#
loop_
_entity.id
_entity.type
_entity.pdbx_description
1 polymer ?
#
loop_
_entity_poly.entity_id
_entity_poly.type
_entity_poly.pdbx_seq_one_letter_code
_entity_poly.pdbx_strand_id
1 'polypeptide(L)'
;MRFVCSAALLSVILSAAISAVFSASPALAQEEGEEMEEVTGQQVDGWIRLESDGESHEFMTVSFLFDTVRVGTASVADGALTGNETIVAVSGGQEPDGSGPFFHLAFGWPGEGAQPVLKPEITWYPAGQQPPFFASLLASPPEVTVTRYAFDGQAGAISGSFSGRVCSVTDWDQEEPDAALCRDVTGAFETKLNPAF
;
A
#
# COMPACT_ATOMS: atom_id res chain seq x y z
N MET A 1 32.08 14.17 55.20
CA MET A 1 33.14 14.56 54.26
C MET A 1 32.46 15.17 53.03
N ARG A 2 32.83 16.43 52.68
CA ARG A 2 32.43 17.25 51.49
C ARG A 2 30.92 17.60 51.45
N PHE A 3 30.40 18.77 51.88
CA PHE A 3 30.61 20.18 51.45
C PHE A 3 30.71 20.31 49.92
N VAL A 4 29.86 21.07 49.21
CA VAL A 4 29.85 22.55 49.12
C VAL A 4 28.57 23.08 48.40
N CYS A 5 28.09 24.26 48.85
CA CYS A 5 27.29 25.37 48.26
C CYS A 5 26.18 25.08 47.22
N SER A 6 24.93 25.58 47.30
CA SER A 6 24.34 26.83 47.81
C SER A 6 24.95 28.13 47.24
N ALA A 7 24.32 28.67 46.20
CA ALA A 7 24.37 30.09 45.85
C ALA A 7 23.04 30.47 45.18
N ALA A 8 22.30 31.32 45.88
CA ALA A 8 21.16 32.05 45.37
C ALA A 8 21.60 33.49 45.00
N LEU A 9 20.67 34.20 44.37
CA LEU A 9 20.53 35.67 44.22
C LEU A 9 21.01 36.37 42.93
N LEU A 10 19.98 36.93 42.27
CA LEU A 10 19.81 38.32 41.81
C LEU A 10 20.67 38.90 40.68
N SER A 11 20.02 39.30 39.58
CA SER A 11 19.79 40.73 39.21
C SER A 11 19.02 40.81 37.88
N VAL A 12 17.79 41.32 37.86
CA VAL A 12 17.40 42.71 37.53
C VAL A 12 17.58 43.07 36.04
N ILE A 13 16.45 43.03 35.33
CA ILE A 13 15.87 44.05 34.44
C ILE A 13 16.85 44.93 33.64
N LEU A 14 16.80 44.84 32.31
CA LEU A 14 16.89 46.03 31.45
C LEU A 14 15.94 45.92 30.25
N SER A 15 14.98 46.84 30.20
CA SER A 15 14.12 47.11 29.06
C SER A 15 14.91 47.81 27.95
N ALA A 16 14.68 47.42 26.70
CA ALA A 16 14.68 48.35 25.57
C ALA A 16 13.82 47.78 24.45
N ALA A 17 12.70 48.45 24.21
CA ALA A 17 11.86 48.28 23.04
C ALA A 17 12.64 48.65 21.78
N ILE A 18 12.53 47.83 20.74
CA ILE A 18 12.73 48.27 19.35
C ILE A 18 11.45 47.90 18.60
N SER A 19 10.61 48.91 18.40
CA SER A 19 9.55 48.90 17.41
C SER A 19 10.16 49.25 16.05
N ALA A 20 10.00 48.36 15.08
CA ALA A 20 9.98 48.63 13.65
C ALA A 20 8.94 47.63 13.09
N VAL A 21 7.69 47.98 12.76
CA VAL A 21 7.17 48.93 11.76
C VAL A 21 7.64 48.59 10.35
N PHE A 22 6.71 47.95 9.61
CA PHE A 22 6.62 47.70 8.16
C PHE A 22 7.56 46.61 7.59
N SER A 23 7.01 45.54 7.02
CA SER A 23 6.24 45.64 5.78
C SER A 23 5.16 44.57 5.67
N ALA A 24 3.92 44.99 5.47
CA ALA A 24 2.88 44.14 4.92
C ALA A 24 3.24 43.86 3.45
N SER A 25 3.63 42.62 3.15
CA SER A 25 3.60 42.13 1.78
C SER A 25 2.16 41.74 1.45
N PRO A 26 1.56 42.30 0.40
CA PRO A 26 0.24 41.89 -0.06
C PRO A 26 0.35 40.57 -0.83
N ALA A 27 -0.76 39.82 -0.83
CA ALA A 27 -1.07 38.74 -1.75
C ALA A 27 -0.10 37.54 -1.72
N LEU A 28 -0.33 36.62 -0.79
CA LEU A 28 -0.13 35.21 -1.12
C LEU A 28 -1.20 34.86 -2.15
N ALA A 29 -0.72 34.70 -3.38
CA ALA A 29 -1.42 34.07 -4.47
C ALA A 29 -2.13 32.82 -3.94
N GLN A 30 -3.44 32.83 -4.09
CA GLN A 30 -4.22 31.61 -4.20
C GLN A 30 -3.63 30.90 -5.42
N GLU A 31 -2.77 29.90 -5.21
CA GLU A 31 -2.36 28.99 -6.28
C GLU A 31 -3.65 28.28 -6.71
N GLU A 32 -4.21 28.82 -7.79
CA GLU A 32 -5.34 28.27 -8.52
C GLU A 32 -4.99 26.83 -8.84
N GLY A 33 -5.94 25.93 -8.56
CA GLY A 33 -5.73 24.49 -8.58
C GLY A 33 -4.89 24.04 -9.76
N GLU A 34 -3.79 23.37 -9.45
CA GLU A 34 -3.12 22.49 -10.41
C GLU A 34 -4.21 21.56 -10.95
N GLU A 35 -4.66 21.85 -12.17
CA GLU A 35 -5.47 20.92 -12.94
C GLU A 35 -4.65 19.63 -12.95
N MET A 36 -5.11 18.61 -12.22
CA MET A 36 -4.46 17.30 -12.19
C MET A 36 -4.31 16.86 -13.64
N GLU A 37 -3.07 16.95 -14.14
CA GLU A 37 -2.73 16.59 -15.49
C GLU A 37 -3.15 15.13 -15.67
N GLU A 38 -4.10 14.89 -16.58
CA GLU A 38 -4.56 13.54 -16.89
C GLU A 38 -3.31 12.70 -17.18
N VAL A 39 -3.03 11.71 -16.32
CA VAL A 39 -1.82 10.90 -16.45
C VAL A 39 -1.94 10.12 -17.75
N THR A 40 -1.34 10.65 -18.81
CA THR A 40 -1.47 10.11 -20.16
C THR A 40 -1.01 8.65 -20.15
N GLY A 41 -1.89 7.74 -20.58
CA GLY A 41 -1.58 6.31 -20.66
C GLY A 41 -2.04 5.47 -19.45
N GLN A 42 -2.64 6.07 -18.43
CA GLN A 42 -3.29 5.34 -17.36
C GLN A 42 -4.53 4.59 -17.87
N GLN A 43 -4.72 3.35 -17.40
CA GLN A 43 -5.86 2.51 -17.72
C GLN A 43 -6.28 1.69 -16.49
N VAL A 44 -7.58 1.58 -16.23
CA VAL A 44 -8.13 0.57 -15.30
C VAL A 44 -8.09 -0.79 -15.98
N ASP A 45 -7.47 -1.77 -15.33
CA ASP A 45 -7.25 -3.12 -15.84
C ASP A 45 -8.10 -4.17 -15.15
N GLY A 46 -8.76 -3.82 -14.05
CA GLY A 46 -9.51 -4.75 -13.24
C GLY A 46 -9.83 -4.23 -11.85
N TRP A 47 -10.23 -5.16 -10.99
CA TRP A 47 -10.79 -4.87 -9.68
C TRP A 47 -10.39 -5.93 -8.66
N ILE A 48 -10.33 -5.51 -7.41
CA ILE A 48 -10.23 -6.36 -6.23
C ILE A 48 -11.40 -6.00 -5.32
N ARG A 49 -12.16 -6.98 -4.87
CA ARG A 49 -13.21 -6.80 -3.87
C ARG A 49 -12.76 -7.47 -2.59
N LEU A 50 -12.81 -6.71 -1.51
CA LEU A 50 -12.53 -7.15 -0.15
C LEU A 50 -13.79 -7.00 0.69
N GLU A 51 -14.12 -8.02 1.46
CA GLU A 51 -15.15 -7.99 2.48
C GLU A 51 -14.52 -8.22 3.84
N SER A 52 -14.85 -7.36 4.81
CA SER A 52 -14.39 -7.48 6.20
C SER A 52 -15.42 -6.87 7.13
N ASP A 53 -15.76 -7.55 8.23
CA ASP A 53 -16.72 -7.08 9.24
C ASP A 53 -18.09 -6.61 8.68
N GLY A 54 -18.52 -7.18 7.55
CA GLY A 54 -19.76 -6.80 6.85
C GLY A 54 -19.65 -5.55 5.97
N GLU A 55 -18.47 -4.94 5.87
CA GLU A 55 -18.14 -3.87 4.92
C GLU A 55 -17.55 -4.46 3.65
N SER A 56 -17.82 -3.81 2.51
CA SER A 56 -17.27 -4.18 1.21
C SER A 56 -16.47 -3.03 0.63
N HIS A 57 -15.24 -3.32 0.22
CA HIS A 57 -14.32 -2.38 -0.42
C HIS A 57 -14.01 -2.88 -1.83
N GLU A 58 -14.10 -1.99 -2.81
CA GLU A 58 -13.64 -2.26 -4.18
C GLU A 58 -12.39 -1.41 -4.45
N PHE A 59 -11.35 -2.05 -4.99
CA PHE A 59 -10.08 -1.42 -5.38
C PHE A 59 -9.88 -1.64 -6.87
N MET A 60 -9.47 -0.61 -7.59
CA MET A 60 -9.10 -0.68 -8.99
C MET A 60 -7.65 -1.12 -9.13
N THR A 61 -7.41 -2.06 -10.05
CA THR A 61 -6.07 -2.29 -10.58
C THR A 61 -5.87 -1.37 -11.78
N VAL A 62 -4.68 -0.78 -11.88
CA VAL A 62 -4.37 0.19 -12.94
C VAL A 62 -3.06 -0.17 -13.61
N SER A 63 -2.90 0.27 -14.86
CA SER A 63 -1.62 0.26 -15.55
C SER A 63 -1.32 1.58 -16.22
N PHE A 64 -0.03 1.81 -16.42
CA PHE A 64 0.53 3.00 -17.04
C PHE A 64 1.39 2.59 -18.22
N LEU A 65 1.33 3.38 -19.29
CA LEU A 65 2.23 3.22 -20.44
C LEU A 65 3.45 4.13 -20.23
N PHE A 66 4.61 3.52 -20.02
CA PHE A 66 5.90 4.22 -19.96
C PHE A 66 6.67 3.93 -21.24
N ASP A 67 6.87 4.96 -22.08
CA ASP A 67 7.38 4.84 -23.45
C ASP A 67 6.58 3.83 -24.29
N THR A 68 7.04 2.59 -24.37
CA THR A 68 6.40 1.48 -25.11
C THR A 68 6.04 0.29 -24.23
N VAL A 69 6.27 0.38 -22.92
CA VAL A 69 6.06 -0.71 -21.97
C VAL A 69 4.89 -0.37 -21.06
N ARG A 70 3.90 -1.27 -21.00
CA ARG A 70 2.79 -1.14 -20.06
C ARG A 70 3.13 -1.85 -18.77
N VAL A 71 3.03 -1.16 -17.64
CA VAL A 71 3.19 -1.76 -16.32
C VAL A 71 1.98 -1.49 -15.46
N GLY A 72 1.51 -2.53 -14.77
CA GLY A 72 0.32 -2.48 -13.94
C GLY A 72 0.58 -2.88 -12.51
N THR A 73 -0.38 -2.54 -11.65
CA THR A 73 -0.41 -2.92 -10.23
C THR A 73 -0.67 -4.42 -10.03
N ALA A 74 -1.08 -5.11 -11.09
CA ALA A 74 -1.10 -6.56 -11.19
C ALA A 74 0.01 -7.05 -12.14
N SER A 75 0.99 -7.75 -11.56
CA SER A 75 2.24 -8.08 -12.23
C SER A 75 2.64 -9.53 -12.06
N VAL A 76 3.42 -10.01 -13.04
CA VAL A 76 4.02 -11.34 -13.06
C VAL A 76 5.53 -11.22 -13.07
N ALA A 77 6.21 -11.88 -12.14
CA ALA A 77 7.66 -11.95 -12.08
C ALA A 77 8.14 -13.41 -12.10
N ASP A 78 9.27 -13.66 -12.77
CA ASP A 78 9.96 -14.95 -12.65
C ASP A 78 10.73 -14.99 -11.32
N GLY A 79 10.32 -15.91 -10.44
CA GLY A 79 10.95 -16.19 -9.16
C GLY A 79 12.28 -16.90 -9.35
N ALA A 80 13.37 -16.14 -9.42
CA ALA A 80 14.73 -16.69 -9.44
C ALA A 80 15.13 -17.41 -8.14
N LEU A 81 14.38 -17.20 -7.05
CA LEU A 81 14.75 -17.65 -5.70
C LEU A 81 14.48 -19.14 -5.43
N THR A 82 13.59 -19.77 -6.18
CA THR A 82 13.10 -21.14 -5.89
C THR A 82 13.11 -22.07 -7.11
N GLY A 83 13.26 -21.53 -8.32
CA GLY A 83 13.45 -22.29 -9.56
C GLY A 83 12.19 -22.27 -10.44
N ASN A 84 12.20 -21.45 -11.50
CA ASN A 84 11.15 -21.34 -12.52
C ASN A 84 9.72 -21.11 -11.99
N GLU A 85 9.57 -20.57 -10.79
CA GLU A 85 8.26 -20.28 -10.21
C GLU A 85 7.79 -18.90 -10.65
N THR A 86 6.50 -18.76 -10.95
CA THR A 86 5.93 -17.46 -11.29
C THR A 86 5.35 -16.82 -10.04
N ILE A 87 5.77 -15.60 -9.72
CA ILE A 87 5.18 -14.80 -8.63
C ILE A 87 4.11 -13.92 -9.24
N VAL A 88 2.91 -13.97 -8.67
CA VAL A 88 1.81 -13.08 -9.01
C VAL A 88 1.59 -12.11 -7.86
N ALA A 89 1.61 -10.83 -8.17
CA ALA A 89 1.22 -9.76 -7.26
C ALA A 89 0.04 -9.01 -7.87
N VAL A 90 -1.01 -8.77 -7.08
CA VAL A 90 -2.20 -8.04 -7.47
C VAL A 90 -2.45 -6.96 -6.43
N SER A 91 -2.30 -5.70 -6.84
CA SER A 91 -2.50 -4.54 -5.98
C SER A 91 -3.51 -3.58 -6.58
N GLY A 92 -4.21 -2.83 -5.75
CA GLY A 92 -5.17 -1.83 -6.20
C GLY A 92 -5.44 -0.76 -5.16
N GLY A 93 -5.80 0.43 -5.64
CA GLY A 93 -6.28 1.55 -4.83
C GLY A 93 -7.77 1.77 -5.05
N GLN A 94 -8.47 2.38 -4.09
CA GLN A 94 -9.86 2.80 -4.32
C GLN A 94 -9.96 3.96 -5.29
N GLU A 95 -8.94 4.80 -5.36
CA GLU A 95 -8.85 5.91 -6.31
C GLU A 95 -7.78 5.63 -7.38
N PRO A 96 -7.99 6.04 -8.64
CA PRO A 96 -7.03 5.79 -9.72
C PRO A 96 -5.71 6.54 -9.54
N ASP A 97 -5.72 7.67 -8.82
CA ASP A 97 -4.53 8.48 -8.52
C ASP A 97 -3.65 7.85 -7.42
N GLY A 98 -4.06 6.70 -6.87
CA GLY A 98 -3.37 5.99 -5.80
C GLY A 98 -3.63 6.56 -4.41
N SER A 99 -4.51 7.55 -4.28
CA SER A 99 -4.98 8.05 -3.00
C SER A 99 -6.02 7.12 -2.36
N GLY A 100 -6.27 7.34 -1.08
CA GLY A 100 -7.24 6.54 -0.33
C GLY A 100 -6.76 5.11 -0.03
N PRO A 101 -7.69 4.21 0.32
CA PRO A 101 -7.33 2.86 0.75
C PRO A 101 -6.66 2.04 -0.35
N PHE A 102 -5.73 1.18 0.06
CA PHE A 102 -4.93 0.35 -0.85
C PHE A 102 -4.92 -1.10 -0.39
N PHE A 103 -4.87 -2.02 -1.33
CA PHE A 103 -4.85 -3.45 -1.07
C PHE A 103 -3.78 -4.14 -1.91
N HIS A 104 -3.13 -5.14 -1.32
CA HIS A 104 -2.10 -5.95 -1.94
C HIS A 104 -2.33 -7.43 -1.62
N LEU A 105 -2.26 -8.26 -2.66
CA LEU A 105 -2.28 -9.72 -2.59
C LEU A 105 -1.10 -10.27 -3.40
N ALA A 106 -0.24 -11.05 -2.77
CA ALA A 106 0.88 -11.73 -3.44
C ALA A 106 0.84 -13.24 -3.20
N PHE A 107 1.18 -14.04 -4.20
CA PHE A 107 1.29 -15.50 -4.07
C PHE A 107 2.15 -16.09 -5.19
N GLY A 108 2.69 -17.29 -4.93
CA GLY A 108 3.39 -18.07 -5.94
C GLY A 108 2.40 -18.88 -6.77
N TRP A 109 2.46 -18.76 -8.09
CA TRP A 109 1.63 -19.49 -9.03
C TRP A 109 2.48 -20.44 -9.88
N PRO A 110 2.39 -21.76 -9.66
CA PRO A 110 3.16 -22.75 -10.43
C PRO A 110 2.61 -23.00 -11.84
N GLY A 111 1.48 -22.40 -12.22
CA GLY A 111 0.70 -22.77 -13.40
C GLY A 111 -0.55 -23.59 -13.07
N GLU A 112 -1.36 -23.86 -14.09
CA GLU A 112 -2.66 -24.52 -13.94
C GLU A 112 -2.52 -25.95 -13.38
N GLY A 113 -3.29 -26.27 -12.34
CA GLY A 113 -3.34 -27.61 -11.74
C GLY A 113 -2.24 -27.92 -10.71
N ALA A 114 -1.41 -26.95 -10.33
CA ALA A 114 -0.37 -27.13 -9.31
C ALA A 114 -0.65 -26.32 -8.03
N GLN A 115 -0.01 -26.69 -6.93
CA GLN A 115 -0.18 -26.08 -5.60
C GLN A 115 0.67 -24.81 -5.46
N PRO A 116 0.17 -23.73 -4.84
CA PRO A 116 0.93 -22.49 -4.64
C PRO A 116 2.29 -22.77 -3.98
N VAL A 117 3.36 -22.22 -4.54
CA VAL A 117 4.72 -22.53 -4.07
C VAL A 117 5.22 -21.53 -3.02
N LEU A 118 4.70 -20.31 -3.08
CA LEU A 118 4.85 -19.32 -2.02
C LEU A 118 3.53 -19.19 -1.29
N LYS A 119 3.62 -19.07 0.04
CA LYS A 119 2.48 -18.76 0.89
C LYS A 119 1.88 -17.43 0.44
N PRO A 120 0.56 -17.37 0.20
CA PRO A 120 -0.08 -16.11 -0.08
C PRO A 120 0.15 -15.08 1.03
N GLU A 121 0.08 -13.81 0.69
CA GLU A 121 0.18 -12.68 1.61
C GLU A 121 -0.91 -11.66 1.25
N ILE A 122 -1.61 -11.16 2.26
CA ILE A 122 -2.56 -10.05 2.13
C ILE A 122 -2.07 -8.88 2.98
N THR A 123 -2.04 -7.70 2.37
CA THR A 123 -1.79 -6.44 3.06
C THR A 123 -2.85 -5.41 2.67
N TRP A 124 -3.52 -4.82 3.65
CA TRP A 124 -4.61 -3.87 3.46
C TRP A 124 -4.37 -2.59 4.25
N TYR A 125 -4.39 -1.47 3.54
CA TYR A 125 -4.14 -0.13 4.03
C TYR A 125 -5.46 0.67 3.99
N PRO A 126 -6.18 0.81 5.10
CA PRO A 126 -7.47 1.50 5.13
C PRO A 126 -7.36 3.03 4.99
N ALA A 127 -6.15 3.60 5.06
CA ALA A 127 -5.93 5.04 5.06
C ALA A 127 -4.71 5.43 4.20
N GLY A 128 -4.59 4.81 3.01
CA GLY A 128 -3.39 4.94 2.17
C GLY A 128 -2.21 4.16 2.75
N GLN A 129 -1.10 4.12 2.00
CA GLN A 129 0.08 3.28 2.29
C GLN A 129 0.88 3.75 3.53
N GLN A 130 0.22 3.85 4.69
CA GLN A 130 0.73 4.31 5.97
C GLN A 130 0.14 3.44 7.10
N PRO A 131 0.82 3.30 8.25
CA PRO A 131 0.24 2.68 9.43
C PRO A 131 -0.86 3.58 10.02
N PRO A 132 -1.86 3.00 10.70
CA PRO A 132 -2.05 1.56 10.89
C PRO A 132 -2.57 0.87 9.62
N PHE A 133 -2.07 -0.33 9.36
CA PHE A 133 -2.52 -1.20 8.28
C PHE A 133 -2.77 -2.63 8.80
N PHE A 134 -3.28 -3.51 7.94
CA PHE A 134 -3.54 -4.90 8.28
C PHE A 134 -2.72 -5.82 7.39
N ALA A 135 -2.10 -6.85 7.97
CA ALA A 135 -1.33 -7.84 7.23
C ALA A 135 -1.65 -9.26 7.69
N SER A 136 -1.57 -10.23 6.79
CA SER A 136 -1.72 -11.64 7.13
C SER A 136 -0.52 -12.18 7.92
N LEU A 137 -0.77 -13.11 8.85
CA LEU A 137 0.29 -13.76 9.63
C LEU A 137 0.97 -14.87 8.83
N LEU A 138 2.31 -14.92 8.85
CA LEU A 138 3.09 -15.99 8.18
C LEU A 138 2.78 -17.41 8.71
N ALA A 139 2.37 -17.50 9.98
CA ALA A 139 1.97 -18.73 10.64
C ALA A 139 0.58 -19.23 10.21
N SER A 140 -0.26 -18.34 9.68
CA SER A 140 -1.62 -18.62 9.22
C SER A 140 -1.87 -17.92 7.88
N PRO A 141 -1.21 -18.38 6.79
CA PRO A 141 -1.31 -17.73 5.50
C PRO A 141 -2.75 -17.78 4.96
N PRO A 142 -3.18 -16.77 4.19
CA PRO A 142 -4.45 -16.78 3.51
C PRO A 142 -4.51 -17.88 2.44
N GLU A 143 -5.73 -18.27 2.09
CA GLU A 143 -6.03 -19.16 1.00
C GLU A 143 -6.36 -18.35 -0.25
N VAL A 144 -5.82 -18.77 -1.40
CA VAL A 144 -6.11 -18.18 -2.71
C VAL A 144 -6.56 -19.27 -3.66
N THR A 145 -7.69 -19.06 -4.32
CA THR A 145 -8.20 -19.93 -5.38
C THR A 145 -8.20 -19.16 -6.70
N VAL A 146 -7.34 -19.56 -7.62
CA VAL A 146 -7.31 -18.98 -8.97
C VAL A 146 -8.32 -19.72 -9.85
N THR A 147 -9.23 -18.97 -10.46
CA THR A 147 -10.26 -19.51 -11.38
C THR A 147 -9.83 -19.40 -12.84
N ARG A 148 -9.03 -18.38 -13.18
CA ARG A 148 -8.47 -18.19 -14.52
C ARG A 148 -7.06 -17.64 -14.40
N TYR A 149 -6.15 -18.19 -15.19
CA TYR A 149 -4.81 -17.64 -15.39
C TYR A 149 -4.42 -17.78 -16.86
N ALA A 150 -4.00 -16.68 -17.47
CA ALA A 150 -3.42 -16.66 -18.80
C ALA A 150 -2.35 -15.57 -18.85
N PHE A 151 -1.12 -15.92 -19.18
CA PHE A 151 -0.02 -14.97 -19.37
C PHE A 151 0.90 -15.47 -20.46
N ASP A 152 1.18 -14.63 -21.46
CA ASP A 152 2.00 -14.98 -22.63
C ASP A 152 3.45 -14.49 -22.53
N GLY A 153 3.83 -13.94 -21.37
CA GLY A 153 5.13 -13.32 -21.13
C GLY A 153 5.15 -11.80 -21.35
N GLN A 154 4.08 -11.21 -21.89
CA GLN A 154 3.95 -9.77 -22.13
C GLN A 154 2.62 -9.20 -21.62
N ALA A 155 1.55 -9.95 -21.75
CA ALA A 155 0.23 -9.56 -21.28
C ALA A 155 -0.57 -10.79 -20.84
N GLY A 156 -1.57 -10.56 -20.00
CA GLY A 156 -2.40 -11.64 -19.52
C GLY A 156 -3.63 -11.19 -18.77
N ALA A 157 -4.29 -12.15 -18.13
CA ALA A 157 -5.38 -11.91 -17.20
C ALA A 157 -5.40 -12.99 -16.13
N ILE A 158 -5.82 -12.60 -14.94
CA ILE A 158 -6.04 -13.50 -13.82
C ILE A 158 -7.34 -13.16 -13.11
N SER A 159 -8.03 -14.19 -12.64
CA SER A 159 -9.16 -14.03 -11.73
C SER A 159 -9.16 -15.12 -10.66
N GLY A 160 -9.76 -14.82 -9.52
CA GLY A 160 -9.82 -15.76 -8.41
C GLY A 160 -10.55 -15.19 -7.20
N SER A 161 -10.47 -15.95 -6.11
CA SER A 161 -10.92 -15.55 -4.79
C SER A 161 -9.83 -15.76 -3.76
N PHE A 162 -9.98 -15.07 -2.63
CA PHE A 162 -9.12 -15.26 -1.47
C PHE A 162 -9.94 -15.24 -0.18
N SER A 163 -9.39 -15.86 0.86
CA SER A 163 -9.91 -15.75 2.22
C SER A 163 -8.75 -15.85 3.21
N GLY A 164 -8.89 -15.22 4.36
CA GLY A 164 -7.87 -15.32 5.39
C GLY A 164 -8.15 -14.42 6.57
N ARG A 165 -7.12 -14.23 7.38
CA ARG A 165 -7.16 -13.38 8.55
C ARG A 165 -6.01 -12.38 8.50
N VAL A 166 -6.32 -11.10 8.67
CA VAL A 166 -5.35 -10.02 8.69
C VAL A 166 -5.35 -9.36 10.06
N CYS A 167 -4.19 -8.94 10.53
CA CYS A 167 -3.97 -8.42 11.87
C CYS A 167 -3.32 -7.05 11.80
N SER A 168 -3.62 -6.19 12.78
CA SER A 168 -3.17 -4.80 12.80
C SER A 168 -1.65 -4.69 12.93
N VAL A 169 -1.06 -3.85 12.10
CA VAL A 169 0.32 -3.39 12.20
C VAL A 169 0.27 -1.90 12.46
N THR A 170 0.74 -1.47 13.63
CA THR A 170 0.56 -0.09 14.11
C THR A 170 1.71 0.84 13.75
N ASP A 171 2.89 0.27 13.49
CA ASP A 171 4.12 0.97 13.11
C ASP A 171 4.92 0.10 12.13
N TRP A 172 5.75 0.73 11.29
CA TRP A 172 6.68 0.06 10.40
C TRP A 172 7.75 -0.75 11.13
N ASP A 173 8.12 -0.33 12.34
CA ASP A 173 9.12 -1.02 13.17
C ASP A 173 8.55 -2.28 13.86
N GLN A 174 7.26 -2.53 13.73
CA GLN A 174 6.60 -3.69 14.31
C GLN A 174 6.95 -4.96 13.50
N GLU A 175 7.71 -5.86 14.12
CA GLU A 175 8.20 -7.09 13.48
C GLU A 175 7.07 -8.07 13.11
N GLU A 176 6.01 -8.15 13.93
CA GLU A 176 4.87 -9.04 13.69
C GLU A 176 3.52 -8.34 13.93
N PRO A 177 2.48 -8.61 13.12
CA PRO A 177 1.14 -8.08 13.35
C PRO A 177 0.55 -8.44 14.72
N ASP A 178 -0.24 -7.54 15.29
CA ASP A 178 -0.89 -7.74 16.59
C ASP A 178 -2.01 -8.79 16.47
N ALA A 179 -1.72 -10.00 16.93
CA ALA A 179 -2.63 -11.14 16.90
C ALA A 179 -3.92 -10.94 17.72
N ALA A 180 -3.99 -9.92 18.59
CA ALA A 180 -5.21 -9.57 19.31
C ALA A 180 -6.17 -8.70 18.48
N LEU A 181 -5.66 -8.01 17.46
CA LEU A 181 -6.40 -7.06 16.62
C LEU A 181 -6.48 -7.57 15.18
N CYS A 182 -7.21 -8.67 15.00
CA CYS A 182 -7.37 -9.32 13.71
C CYS A 182 -8.81 -9.32 13.20
N ARG A 183 -8.93 -9.33 11.87
CA ARG A 183 -10.19 -9.38 11.13
C ARG A 183 -10.15 -10.51 10.13
N ASP A 184 -11.28 -11.19 9.96
CA ASP A 184 -11.44 -12.12 8.86
C ASP A 184 -11.73 -11.32 7.59
N VAL A 185 -11.15 -11.77 6.48
CA VAL A 185 -11.29 -11.15 5.17
C VAL A 185 -11.61 -12.20 4.12
N THR A 186 -12.53 -11.85 3.22
CA THR A 186 -12.83 -12.62 2.02
C THR A 186 -12.86 -11.71 0.81
N GLY A 187 -12.63 -12.24 -0.38
CA GLY A 187 -12.65 -11.39 -1.55
C GLY A 187 -12.50 -12.11 -2.87
N ALA A 188 -12.54 -11.32 -3.93
CA ALA A 188 -12.38 -11.76 -5.30
C ALA A 188 -11.57 -10.74 -6.09
N PHE A 189 -10.88 -11.20 -7.12
CA PHE A 189 -10.12 -10.33 -8.02
C PHE A 189 -10.31 -10.77 -9.47
N GLU A 190 -10.28 -9.80 -10.37
CA GLU A 190 -10.23 -9.99 -11.82
C GLU A 190 -9.44 -8.83 -12.41
N THR A 191 -8.30 -9.12 -13.04
CA THR A 191 -7.40 -8.09 -13.56
C THR A 191 -6.58 -8.58 -14.73
N LYS A 192 -6.17 -7.66 -15.60
CA LYS A 192 -5.07 -7.94 -16.52
C LYS A 192 -3.75 -8.08 -15.78
N LEU A 193 -2.85 -8.84 -16.38
CA LEU A 193 -1.48 -9.05 -15.93
C LEU A 193 -0.52 -8.36 -16.89
N ASN A 194 0.50 -7.72 -16.33
CA ASN A 194 1.64 -7.16 -17.06
C ASN A 194 2.94 -7.74 -16.48
N PRO A 195 4.09 -7.64 -17.17
CA PRO A 195 5.37 -8.03 -16.61
C PRO A 195 5.70 -7.14 -15.40
N ALA A 196 6.36 -7.71 -14.39
CA ALA A 196 7.00 -6.90 -13.36
C ALA A 196 8.16 -6.09 -13.96
N PHE A 197 8.42 -4.89 -13.41
CA PHE A 197 9.58 -4.07 -13.75
C PHE A 197 10.89 -4.74 -13.35
#